data_AF-A0A1Q7E2Y1-F1
#
_entry.id   AF-A0A1Q7E2Y1-F1
#
_cell.length_a   1.000
_cell.length_b   1.000
_cell.length_c   1.000
_cell.angle_alpha   90.00
_cell.angle_beta   90.00
_cell.angle_gamma   90.00
#
_symmetry.space_group_name_H-M   'P 1'
#
loop_
_entity.id
_entity.type
_entity.pdbx_description
1 polymer ?
#
loop_
_entity_poly.entity_id
_entity_poly.type
_entity_poly.pdbx_seq_one_letter_code
_entity_poly.pdbx_strand_id
1 'polypeptide(L)'
;MDNLAHALVGAALGRAVADRHVPRAGLVGAVAANMPDWAETFFGYWGWSRADFLVQHRGITHSLAGALVQIPVLILIIGLVARAWTRWRGSGSIPPWRWLTLCVAIAFLSHLFMDWQGSYGWRPFLPWSSRWYYLDWVAIVDPFFWLLPLVALAWGSERHWIPLSGLLVIGGFISLLLVWRHDIVASWVLALSGVICVVAIIGWIRYWFGPVARQRAATLALLLLVLYTGAQAVAAGSRKREIQQVAALRFGTGASWAALTNVGRPFTWEAIYATADSVASDDWWIARHLRQPAVVHALDDTPDGRAIAQFARFLAAEVDTTNATIYLRDARYARGGRTGWAVMSIRMK
;
A
#
# COMPACT_ATOMS: atom_id res chain seq x y z
N MET A 1 -0.35 -0.36 -0.49
CA MET A 1 -1.45 0.43 0.11
C MET A 1 -0.85 1.54 0.94
N ASP A 2 -1.64 2.57 1.27
CA ASP A 2 -1.22 3.63 2.19
C ASP A 2 -1.26 3.19 3.67
N ASN A 3 -0.52 3.91 4.51
CA ASN A 3 -0.32 3.58 5.92
C ASN A 3 -1.62 3.64 6.74
N LEU A 4 -2.58 4.49 6.36
CA LEU A 4 -3.87 4.56 7.05
C LEU A 4 -4.69 3.29 6.79
N ALA A 5 -4.70 2.80 5.55
CA ALA A 5 -5.32 1.52 5.22
C ALA A 5 -4.67 0.36 5.99
N HIS A 6 -3.33 0.29 6.02
CA HIS A 6 -2.60 -0.73 6.79
C HIS A 6 -2.94 -0.68 8.28
N ALA A 7 -2.98 0.52 8.87
CA ALA A 7 -3.33 0.69 10.28
C ALA A 7 -4.76 0.20 10.60
N LEU A 8 -5.74 0.60 9.78
CA LEU A 8 -7.14 0.28 10.03
C LEU A 8 -7.45 -1.20 9.77
N VAL A 9 -6.92 -1.77 8.68
CA VAL A 9 -7.05 -3.21 8.40
C VAL A 9 -6.32 -4.04 9.44
N GLY A 10 -5.10 -3.64 9.82
CA GLY A 10 -4.34 -4.28 10.90
C GLY A 10 -5.10 -4.25 12.22
N ALA A 11 -5.72 -3.13 12.57
CA ALA A 11 -6.55 -3.03 13.77
C ALA A 11 -7.80 -3.92 13.72
N ALA A 12 -8.47 -3.98 12.58
CA ALA A 12 -9.60 -4.86 12.39
C ALA A 12 -9.18 -6.34 12.49
N LEU A 13 -8.05 -6.73 11.90
CA LEU A 13 -7.48 -8.08 12.02
C LEU A 13 -7.13 -8.44 13.46
N GLY A 14 -6.46 -7.53 14.16
CA GLY A 14 -6.15 -7.72 15.58
C GLY A 14 -7.41 -7.95 16.42
N ARG A 15 -8.47 -7.17 16.17
CA ARG A 15 -9.77 -7.39 16.84
C ARG A 15 -10.46 -8.69 16.42
N ALA A 16 -10.42 -9.04 15.15
CA ALA A 16 -11.08 -10.25 14.64
C ALA A 16 -10.42 -11.54 15.19
N VAL A 17 -9.08 -11.52 15.32
CA VAL A 17 -8.29 -12.71 15.64
C VAL A 17 -8.03 -12.86 17.14
N ALA A 18 -7.67 -11.80 17.85
CA ALA A 18 -7.04 -11.91 19.16
C ALA A 18 -7.71 -11.09 20.28
N ASP A 19 -8.81 -10.38 20.01
CA ASP A 19 -9.44 -9.44 20.95
C ASP A 19 -9.81 -10.02 22.32
N ARG A 20 -10.20 -11.31 22.36
CA ARG A 20 -10.54 -12.01 23.62
C ARG A 20 -9.33 -12.40 24.45
N HIS A 21 -8.13 -12.33 23.89
CA HIS A 21 -6.92 -12.92 24.46
C HIS A 21 -5.77 -11.92 24.61
N VAL A 22 -5.72 -10.89 23.77
CA VAL A 22 -4.67 -9.88 23.75
C VAL A 22 -5.29 -8.53 24.11
N PRO A 23 -4.93 -7.94 25.27
CA PRO A 23 -5.37 -6.59 25.60
C PRO A 23 -4.95 -5.62 24.50
N ARG A 24 -5.90 -4.78 24.04
CA ARG A 24 -5.69 -3.82 22.94
C ARG A 24 -5.23 -4.49 21.64
N ALA A 25 -5.75 -5.68 21.31
CA ALA A 25 -5.42 -6.41 20.09
C ALA A 25 -5.54 -5.54 18.81
N GLY A 26 -6.52 -4.64 18.73
CA GLY A 26 -6.61 -3.69 17.62
C GLY A 26 -5.43 -2.73 17.51
N LEU A 27 -4.89 -2.22 18.62
CA LEU A 27 -3.69 -1.37 18.57
C LEU A 27 -2.45 -2.19 18.19
N VAL A 28 -2.31 -3.39 18.75
CA VAL A 28 -1.23 -4.32 18.41
C VAL A 28 -1.25 -4.63 16.91
N GLY A 29 -2.43 -4.88 16.35
CA GLY A 29 -2.62 -5.12 14.92
C GLY A 29 -2.28 -3.90 14.05
N ALA A 30 -2.69 -2.69 14.45
CA ALA A 30 -2.34 -1.46 13.71
C ALA A 30 -0.83 -1.24 13.65
N VAL A 31 -0.15 -1.42 14.77
CA VAL A 31 1.31 -1.32 14.90
C VAL A 31 2.00 -2.40 14.06
N ALA A 32 1.56 -3.65 14.18
CA ALA A 32 2.16 -4.76 13.45
C ALA A 32 1.99 -4.65 11.94
N ALA A 33 0.84 -4.15 11.47
CA ALA A 33 0.64 -3.89 10.06
C ALA A 33 1.58 -2.78 9.55
N ASN A 34 1.79 -1.68 10.28
CA ASN A 34 2.66 -0.59 9.82
C ASN A 34 4.17 -0.83 10.00
N MET A 35 4.55 -1.91 10.68
CA MET A 35 5.96 -2.17 11.01
C MET A 35 6.89 -2.17 9.79
N PRO A 36 6.56 -2.73 8.62
CA PRO A 36 7.43 -2.68 7.44
C PRO A 36 7.83 -1.26 7.02
N ASP A 37 6.86 -0.33 7.00
CA ASP A 37 7.08 1.06 6.62
C ASP A 37 7.85 1.83 7.70
N TRP A 38 7.54 1.55 8.97
CA TRP A 38 8.27 2.15 10.08
C TRP A 38 9.71 1.67 10.12
N ALA A 39 9.96 0.39 9.84
CA ALA A 39 11.32 -0.14 9.77
C ALA A 39 12.13 0.56 8.68
N GLU A 40 11.57 0.74 7.47
CA GLU A 40 12.21 1.55 6.41
C GLU A 40 12.60 2.94 6.91
N THR A 41 11.66 3.58 7.61
CA THR A 41 11.81 4.91 8.18
C THR A 41 12.87 4.96 9.30
N PHE A 42 12.92 3.96 10.18
CA PHE A 42 13.91 3.86 11.27
C PHE A 42 15.32 3.53 10.76
N PHE A 43 15.44 2.74 9.70
CA PHE A 43 16.72 2.51 9.01
C PHE A 43 17.14 3.69 8.12
N GLY A 44 16.24 4.65 7.87
CA GLY A 44 16.43 5.73 6.90
C GLY A 44 16.37 7.16 7.43
N TYR A 45 16.09 7.38 8.71
CA TYR A 45 15.97 8.72 9.29
C TYR A 45 17.33 9.39 9.53
N TRP A 46 18.02 9.75 8.44
CA TRP A 46 18.75 11.02 8.21
C TRP A 46 19.58 10.89 6.91
N GLY A 47 19.33 11.76 5.93
CA GLY A 47 20.27 11.96 4.80
C GLY A 47 20.15 11.00 3.61
N TRP A 48 19.06 10.24 3.47
CA TRP A 48 18.82 9.49 2.23
C TRP A 48 18.79 10.42 1.02
N SER A 49 19.61 10.09 0.03
CA SER A 49 19.46 10.63 -1.32
C SER A 49 18.18 10.11 -1.96
N ARG A 50 17.77 10.71 -3.07
CA ARG A 50 16.62 10.19 -3.83
C ARG A 50 16.87 8.77 -4.35
N ALA A 51 18.12 8.43 -4.66
CA ALA A 51 18.52 7.09 -5.05
C ALA A 51 18.35 6.08 -3.90
N ASP A 52 18.78 6.45 -2.68
CA ASP A 52 18.59 5.60 -1.50
C ASP A 52 17.11 5.30 -1.26
N PHE A 53 16.26 6.33 -1.36
CA PHE A 53 14.81 6.15 -1.26
C PHE A 53 14.30 5.14 -2.31
N LEU A 54 14.68 5.26 -3.59
CA LEU A 54 14.20 4.33 -4.63
C LEU A 54 14.67 2.89 -4.43
N VAL A 55 15.85 2.69 -3.85
CA VAL A 55 16.38 1.35 -3.55
C VAL A 55 15.67 0.75 -2.34
N GLN A 56 15.60 1.52 -1.26
CA GLN A 56 15.16 1.05 0.06
C GLN A 56 13.64 1.07 0.25
N HIS A 57 12.92 1.91 -0.49
CA HIS A 57 11.48 1.93 -0.45
C HIS A 57 10.92 0.61 -0.99
N ARG A 58 10.09 -0.05 -0.17
CA ARG A 58 9.69 -1.45 -0.38
C ARG A 58 10.89 -2.39 -0.60
N GLY A 59 11.95 -2.13 0.15
CA GLY A 59 13.20 -2.89 0.17
C GLY A 59 13.08 -4.16 0.99
N ILE A 60 14.17 -4.50 1.70
CA ILE A 60 14.25 -5.74 2.48
C ILE A 60 13.15 -5.84 3.55
N THR A 61 12.68 -4.71 4.09
CA THR A 61 11.62 -4.63 5.09
C THR A 61 10.27 -5.15 4.61
N HIS A 62 10.03 -5.14 3.29
CA HIS A 62 8.79 -5.61 2.65
C HIS A 62 8.97 -6.96 1.93
N SER A 63 10.00 -7.71 2.30
CA SER A 63 10.29 -9.04 1.77
C SER A 63 9.91 -10.16 2.75
N LEU A 64 9.85 -11.40 2.27
CA LEU A 64 9.63 -12.57 3.15
C LEU A 64 10.81 -12.76 4.11
N ALA A 65 12.05 -12.51 3.68
CA ALA A 65 13.21 -12.52 4.57
C ALA A 65 13.09 -11.47 5.68
N GLY A 66 12.69 -10.25 5.32
CA GLY A 66 12.42 -9.18 6.28
C GLY A 66 11.30 -9.55 7.26
N ALA A 67 10.25 -10.21 6.79
CA ALA A 67 9.15 -10.68 7.63
C ALA A 67 9.59 -11.73 8.65
N LEU A 68 10.45 -12.68 8.25
CA LEU A 68 11.00 -13.72 9.13
C LEU A 68 11.78 -13.14 10.32
N VAL A 69 12.37 -11.96 10.16
CA VAL A 69 13.09 -11.26 11.24
C VAL A 69 12.17 -10.31 12.01
N GLN A 70 11.39 -9.48 11.32
CA GLN A 70 10.59 -8.43 11.95
C GLN A 70 9.45 -8.99 12.81
N ILE A 71 8.80 -10.07 12.39
CA ILE A 71 7.67 -10.65 13.13
C ILE A 71 8.11 -11.16 14.52
N PRO A 72 9.13 -12.03 14.67
CA PRO A 72 9.60 -12.46 15.98
C PRO A 72 10.10 -11.31 16.86
N VAL A 73 10.83 -10.36 16.28
CA VAL A 73 11.34 -9.18 17.01
C VAL A 73 10.18 -8.36 17.55
N LEU A 74 9.16 -8.10 16.74
CA LEU A 74 8.00 -7.34 17.16
C LEU A 74 7.18 -8.08 18.23
N ILE A 75 7.00 -9.40 18.08
CA ILE A 75 6.35 -10.23 19.11
C ILE A 75 7.09 -10.10 20.45
N LEU A 76 8.42 -10.21 20.43
CA LEU A 76 9.26 -10.10 21.63
C LEU A 76 9.11 -8.72 22.26
N ILE A 77 9.25 -7.64 21.48
CA ILE A 77 9.13 -6.26 21.97
C ILE A 77 7.76 -6.03 22.61
N ILE A 78 6.66 -6.34 21.89
CA ILE A 78 5.30 -6.12 22.40
C ILE A 78 5.05 -6.98 23.64
N GLY A 79 5.49 -8.23 23.65
CA GLY A 79 5.34 -9.12 24.80
C GLY A 79 6.11 -8.66 26.04
N LEU A 80 7.35 -8.18 25.87
CA LEU A 80 8.15 -7.61 26.94
C LEU A 80 7.54 -6.32 27.49
N VAL A 81 7.10 -5.41 26.61
CA VAL A 81 6.40 -4.17 27.01
C VAL A 81 5.12 -4.50 27.77
N ALA A 82 4.30 -5.43 27.27
CA ALA A 82 3.08 -5.86 27.95
C ALA A 82 3.37 -6.44 29.35
N ARG A 83 4.43 -7.24 29.48
CA ARG A 83 4.86 -7.82 30.76
C ARG A 83 5.37 -6.76 31.72
N ALA A 84 6.22 -5.84 31.26
CA ALA A 84 6.74 -4.74 32.07
C ALA A 84 5.62 -3.82 32.56
N TRP A 85 4.68 -3.47 31.67
CA TRP A 85 3.51 -2.65 31.99
C TRP A 85 2.58 -3.31 33.01
N THR A 86 2.33 -4.62 32.87
CA THR A 86 1.50 -5.38 33.81
C THR A 86 2.13 -5.41 35.20
N ARG A 87 3.46 -5.59 35.28
CA ARG A 87 4.21 -5.52 36.54
C ARG A 87 4.17 -4.14 37.17
N TRP A 88 4.40 -3.10 36.37
CA TRP A 88 4.40 -1.72 36.85
C TRP A 88 3.03 -1.29 37.40
N ARG A 89 1.93 -1.70 36.75
CA ARG A 89 0.57 -1.41 37.23
C ARG A 89 0.10 -2.29 38.38
N GLY A 90 0.85 -3.34 38.73
CA GLY A 90 0.45 -4.36 39.71
C GLY A 90 -0.87 -5.07 39.37
N SER A 91 -1.36 -4.93 38.13
CA SER A 91 -2.69 -5.38 37.71
C SER A 91 -2.74 -5.62 36.20
N GLY A 92 -3.58 -6.56 35.77
CA GLY A 92 -3.74 -6.97 34.37
C GLY A 92 -3.20 -8.37 34.08
N SER A 93 -3.48 -8.87 32.87
CA SER A 93 -3.04 -10.19 32.41
C SER A 93 -1.99 -10.05 31.31
N ILE A 94 -0.90 -10.83 31.41
CA ILE A 94 0.07 -10.97 30.32
C ILE A 94 -0.64 -11.69 29.17
N PRO A 95 -0.60 -11.15 27.93
CA PRO A 95 -1.23 -11.79 26.79
C PRO A 95 -0.59 -13.17 26.55
N PRO A 96 -1.39 -14.23 26.29
CA PRO A 96 -0.84 -15.52 25.92
C PRO A 96 -0.03 -15.39 24.63
N TRP A 97 1.24 -15.82 24.64
CA TRP A 97 2.17 -15.67 23.51
C TRP A 97 1.59 -16.18 22.20
N ARG A 98 0.88 -17.32 22.21
CA ARG A 98 0.24 -17.88 21.01
C ARG A 98 -0.70 -16.89 20.29
N TRP A 99 -1.49 -16.13 21.04
CA TRP A 99 -2.47 -15.19 20.49
C TRP A 99 -1.81 -13.88 20.09
N LEU A 100 -0.77 -13.46 20.82
CA LEU A 100 0.06 -12.33 20.43
C LEU A 100 0.79 -12.63 19.12
N THR A 101 1.42 -13.79 19.00
CA THR A 101 2.08 -14.27 17.78
C THR A 101 1.11 -14.29 16.61
N LEU A 102 -0.08 -14.87 16.78
CA LEU A 102 -1.08 -14.93 15.71
C LEU A 102 -1.55 -13.52 15.29
N CYS A 103 -1.80 -12.63 16.25
CA CYS A 103 -2.21 -11.25 15.99
C CYS A 103 -1.15 -10.49 15.19
N VAL A 104 0.11 -10.54 15.63
CA VAL A 104 1.23 -9.83 14.99
C VAL A 104 1.51 -10.41 13.61
N ALA A 105 1.58 -11.74 13.48
CA ALA A 105 1.87 -12.39 12.21
C ALA A 105 0.79 -12.08 11.16
N ILE A 106 -0.50 -12.22 11.49
CA ILE A 106 -1.58 -11.94 10.53
C ILE A 106 -1.61 -10.47 10.12
N ALA A 107 -1.48 -9.55 11.10
CA ALA A 107 -1.49 -8.12 10.79
C ALA A 107 -0.27 -7.71 9.93
N PHE A 108 0.93 -8.19 10.25
CA PHE A 108 2.13 -7.92 9.47
C PHE A 108 2.04 -8.50 8.06
N LEU A 109 1.63 -9.76 7.92
CA LEU A 109 1.49 -10.39 6.61
C LEU A 109 0.40 -9.72 5.76
N SER A 110 -0.63 -9.13 6.39
CA SER A 110 -1.64 -8.35 5.68
C SER A 110 -1.04 -7.14 4.97
N HIS A 111 -0.01 -6.49 5.55
CA HIS A 111 0.70 -5.38 4.92
C HIS A 111 1.33 -5.80 3.60
N LEU A 112 2.12 -6.88 3.66
CA LEU A 112 2.81 -7.42 2.49
C LEU A 112 1.83 -7.84 1.40
N PHE A 113 0.74 -8.50 1.79
CA PHE A 113 -0.33 -8.88 0.87
C PHE A 113 -0.97 -7.65 0.24
N MET A 114 -1.33 -6.64 1.03
CA MET A 114 -1.93 -5.38 0.56
C MET A 114 -1.00 -4.59 -0.37
N ASP A 115 0.30 -4.66 -0.16
CA ASP A 115 1.29 -4.04 -1.04
C ASP A 115 1.45 -4.75 -2.38
N TRP A 116 1.24 -6.07 -2.41
CA TRP A 116 1.24 -6.85 -3.64
C TRP A 116 0.04 -6.55 -4.56
N GLN A 117 -1.10 -6.14 -4.00
CA GLN A 117 -2.37 -5.95 -4.73
C GLN A 117 -2.32 -4.90 -5.86
N GLY A 118 -1.50 -3.87 -5.69
CA GLY A 118 -1.50 -2.71 -6.59
C GLY A 118 -0.47 -2.75 -7.71
N SER A 119 -0.43 -1.65 -8.46
CA SER A 119 0.53 -1.46 -9.55
C SER A 119 1.91 -0.97 -9.11
N TYR A 120 2.09 -0.71 -7.81
CA TYR A 120 3.40 -0.40 -7.22
C TYR A 120 4.26 -1.65 -7.03
N GLY A 121 3.65 -2.77 -6.64
CA GLY A 121 4.29 -4.07 -6.49
C GLY A 121 5.14 -4.24 -5.23
N TRP A 122 5.71 -5.43 -5.08
CA TRP A 122 6.59 -5.82 -3.98
C TRP A 122 7.67 -6.83 -4.44
N ARG A 123 8.66 -7.08 -3.59
CA ARG A 123 9.82 -7.95 -3.87
C ARG A 123 9.97 -9.02 -2.78
N PRO A 124 9.19 -10.12 -2.84
CA PRO A 124 9.10 -11.10 -1.75
C PRO A 124 10.42 -11.85 -1.49
N PHE A 125 11.25 -12.02 -2.53
CA PHE A 125 12.45 -12.86 -2.48
C PHE A 125 13.76 -12.10 -2.32
N LEU A 126 13.72 -10.83 -1.87
CA LEU A 126 14.95 -10.15 -1.47
C LEU A 126 15.62 -10.90 -0.29
N PRO A 127 16.96 -10.94 -0.22
CA PRO A 127 17.92 -10.32 -1.15
C PRO A 127 18.29 -11.20 -2.36
N TRP A 128 17.77 -12.43 -2.47
CA TRP A 128 18.17 -13.37 -3.52
C TRP A 128 17.63 -13.03 -4.90
N SER A 129 16.48 -12.34 -4.99
CA SER A 129 15.92 -11.86 -6.25
C SER A 129 15.35 -10.45 -6.10
N SER A 130 15.77 -9.55 -6.99
CA SER A 130 15.27 -8.18 -7.09
C SER A 130 13.97 -8.06 -7.89
N ARG A 131 13.40 -9.19 -8.35
CA ARG A 131 12.20 -9.20 -9.20
C ARG A 131 10.99 -8.62 -8.47
N TRP A 132 10.34 -7.67 -9.12
CA TRP A 132 9.06 -7.13 -8.68
C TRP A 132 7.87 -7.99 -9.11
N TYR A 133 6.86 -8.06 -8.24
CA TYR A 133 5.59 -8.75 -8.48
C TYR A 133 4.43 -7.77 -8.30
N TYR A 134 3.47 -7.83 -9.21
CA TYR A 134 2.35 -6.88 -9.28
C TYR A 134 1.04 -7.64 -9.51
N LEU A 135 0.04 -7.42 -8.66
CA LEU A 135 -1.31 -7.92 -8.91
C LEU A 135 -2.19 -6.92 -9.64
N ASP A 136 -1.82 -5.64 -9.75
CA ASP A 136 -2.48 -4.70 -10.68
C ASP A 136 -4.02 -4.69 -10.57
N TRP A 137 -4.61 -4.87 -9.38
CA TRP A 137 -6.06 -5.02 -9.23
C TRP A 137 -6.73 -4.06 -8.25
N VAL A 138 -5.99 -3.45 -7.33
CA VAL A 138 -6.53 -2.54 -6.31
C VAL A 138 -5.55 -1.39 -6.15
N ALA A 139 -6.06 -0.17 -6.20
CA ALA A 139 -5.25 1.02 -6.12
C ALA A 139 -4.55 1.18 -4.76
N ILE A 140 -3.43 1.90 -4.75
CA ILE A 140 -2.65 2.14 -3.52
C ILE A 140 -3.44 2.91 -2.45
N VAL A 141 -4.42 3.72 -2.88
CA VAL A 141 -5.35 4.46 -2.03
C VAL A 141 -6.77 4.10 -2.48
N ASP A 142 -7.53 3.53 -1.55
CA ASP A 142 -8.90 3.06 -1.78
C ASP A 142 -9.78 3.39 -0.56
N PRO A 143 -10.85 4.20 -0.72
CA PRO A 143 -11.68 4.65 0.41
C PRO A 143 -12.31 3.51 1.22
N PHE A 144 -12.59 2.36 0.62
CA PHE A 144 -13.24 1.26 1.34
C PHE A 144 -12.28 0.55 2.30
N PHE A 145 -10.98 0.57 2.03
CA PHE A 145 -9.94 0.11 2.95
C PHE A 145 -9.78 1.01 4.18
N TRP A 146 -10.30 2.24 4.13
CA TRP A 146 -10.39 3.11 5.30
C TRP A 146 -11.74 2.96 6.01
N LEU A 147 -12.84 3.12 5.26
CA LEU A 147 -14.17 3.24 5.84
C LEU A 147 -14.66 1.94 6.49
N LEU A 148 -14.57 0.80 5.81
CA LEU A 148 -15.07 -0.47 6.33
C LEU A 148 -14.44 -0.86 7.69
N PRO A 149 -13.09 -0.89 7.82
CA PRO A 149 -12.47 -1.20 9.11
C PRO A 149 -12.72 -0.09 10.13
N LEU A 150 -12.70 1.20 9.77
CA LEU A 150 -13.00 2.29 10.71
C LEU A 150 -14.40 2.14 11.33
N VAL A 151 -15.41 1.83 10.51
CA VAL A 151 -16.80 1.63 10.97
C VAL A 151 -16.92 0.42 11.88
N ALA A 152 -16.29 -0.71 11.54
CA ALA A 152 -16.27 -1.87 12.42
C ALA A 152 -15.54 -1.60 13.75
N LEU A 153 -14.46 -0.83 13.70
CA LEU A 153 -13.73 -0.42 14.90
C LEU A 153 -14.59 0.52 15.78
N ALA A 154 -15.40 1.38 15.17
CA ALA A 154 -16.34 2.24 15.89
C ALA A 154 -17.46 1.42 16.54
N TRP A 155 -18.19 0.61 15.76
CA TRP A 155 -19.32 -0.18 16.27
C TRP A 155 -18.93 -1.14 17.39
N GLY A 156 -17.69 -1.65 17.36
CA GLY A 156 -17.14 -2.51 18.39
C GLY A 156 -16.53 -1.81 19.61
N SER A 157 -16.64 -0.49 19.72
CA SER A 157 -16.02 0.26 20.83
C SER A 157 -17.02 0.63 21.93
N GLU A 158 -16.47 1.00 23.09
CA GLU A 158 -17.25 1.52 24.21
C GLU A 158 -17.79 2.92 23.87
N ARG A 159 -18.98 3.25 24.41
CA ARG A 159 -19.54 4.61 24.32
C ARG A 159 -18.80 5.54 25.25
N HIS A 160 -17.61 5.94 24.81
CA HIS A 160 -16.73 6.82 25.53
C HIS A 160 -16.19 7.88 24.57
N TRP A 161 -15.82 9.04 25.10
CA TRP A 161 -15.36 10.16 24.28
C TRP A 161 -14.03 9.86 23.56
N ILE A 162 -13.20 8.95 24.11
CA ILE A 162 -11.90 8.57 23.52
C ILE A 162 -12.06 7.81 22.19
N PRO A 163 -12.80 6.69 22.10
CA PRO A 163 -13.06 6.06 20.79
C PRO A 163 -13.81 6.97 19.83
N LEU A 164 -14.75 7.79 20.33
CA LEU A 164 -15.49 8.75 19.53
C LEU A 164 -14.58 9.81 18.92
N SER A 165 -13.62 10.37 19.67
CA SER A 165 -12.70 11.38 19.15
C SER A 165 -11.80 10.80 18.06
N GLY A 166 -11.28 9.58 18.24
CA GLY A 166 -10.52 8.89 17.20
C GLY A 166 -11.34 8.67 15.92
N LEU A 167 -12.60 8.26 16.05
CA LEU A 167 -13.52 8.12 14.92
C LEU A 167 -13.77 9.45 14.21
N LEU A 168 -14.04 10.53 14.95
CA LEU A 168 -14.32 11.84 14.38
C LEU A 168 -13.10 12.44 13.69
N VAL A 169 -11.90 12.29 14.26
CA VAL A 169 -10.66 12.79 13.67
C VAL A 169 -10.33 12.02 12.38
N ILE A 170 -10.29 10.68 12.44
CA ILE A 170 -9.92 9.87 11.28
C ILE A 170 -11.03 9.93 10.22
N GLY A 171 -12.29 9.76 10.62
CA GLY A 171 -13.44 9.82 9.73
C GLY A 171 -13.65 11.20 9.12
N GLY A 172 -13.41 12.27 9.89
CA GLY A 172 -13.42 13.65 9.41
C GLY A 172 -12.31 13.91 8.40
N PHE A 173 -11.09 13.43 8.66
CA PHE A 173 -9.98 13.51 7.71
C PHE A 173 -10.29 12.77 6.40
N ILE A 174 -10.81 11.54 6.47
CA ILE A 174 -11.22 10.78 5.28
C ILE A 174 -12.30 11.54 4.51
N SER A 175 -13.35 12.02 5.20
CA SER A 175 -14.45 12.75 4.57
C SER A 175 -13.98 14.02 3.88
N LEU A 176 -13.11 14.80 4.56
CA LEU A 176 -12.48 15.99 4.00
C LEU A 176 -11.67 15.65 2.75
N LEU A 177 -10.86 14.59 2.79
CA LEU A 177 -10.03 14.18 1.65
C LEU A 177 -10.88 13.74 0.45
N LEU A 178 -11.98 13.00 0.69
CA LEU A 178 -12.90 12.58 -0.38
C LEU A 178 -13.62 13.78 -1.02
N VAL A 179 -14.05 14.76 -0.22
CA VAL A 179 -14.69 15.98 -0.74
C VAL A 179 -13.67 16.85 -1.48
N TRP A 180 -12.47 17.01 -0.92
CA TRP A 180 -11.41 17.81 -1.54
C TRP A 180 -10.94 17.23 -2.88
N ARG A 181 -10.91 15.90 -3.01
CA ARG A 181 -10.48 15.17 -4.22
C ARG A 181 -11.63 14.53 -5.00
N HIS A 182 -12.81 15.15 -4.96
CA HIS A 182 -14.00 14.67 -5.65
C HIS A 182 -13.85 14.63 -7.18
N ASP A 183 -12.87 15.35 -7.74
CA ASP A 183 -12.47 15.33 -9.15
C ASP A 183 -11.84 13.98 -9.55
N ILE A 184 -11.11 13.35 -8.61
CA ILE A 184 -10.45 12.07 -8.83
C ILE A 184 -11.36 10.91 -8.45
N VAL A 185 -12.06 11.01 -7.32
CA VAL A 185 -12.89 9.92 -6.78
C VAL A 185 -14.15 9.73 -7.63
N ALA A 186 -14.47 8.49 -7.98
CA ALA A 186 -15.69 8.20 -8.74
C ALA A 186 -16.95 8.63 -7.97
N SER A 187 -17.93 9.22 -8.65
CA SER A 187 -19.15 9.76 -8.02
C SER A 187 -19.93 8.71 -7.20
N TRP A 188 -20.00 7.46 -7.69
CA TRP A 188 -20.63 6.37 -6.96
C TRP A 188 -19.87 5.99 -5.68
N VAL A 189 -18.53 6.13 -5.66
CA VAL A 189 -17.72 5.91 -4.46
C VAL A 189 -18.00 6.99 -3.42
N LEU A 190 -18.15 8.25 -3.84
CA LEU A 190 -18.56 9.34 -2.95
C LEU A 190 -19.95 9.09 -2.36
N ALA A 191 -20.92 8.73 -3.19
CA ALA A 191 -22.28 8.41 -2.76
C ALA A 191 -22.29 7.23 -1.77
N LEU A 192 -21.60 6.13 -2.09
CA LEU A 192 -21.52 4.96 -1.24
C LEU A 192 -20.78 5.25 0.08
N SER A 193 -19.72 6.06 0.04
CA SER A 193 -19.01 6.53 1.23
C SER A 193 -19.94 7.32 2.15
N GLY A 194 -20.77 8.21 1.59
CA GLY A 194 -21.81 8.93 2.32
C GLY A 194 -22.83 7.98 2.99
N VAL A 195 -23.31 6.97 2.27
CA VAL A 195 -24.19 5.93 2.83
C VAL A 195 -23.50 5.18 3.98
N ILE A 196 -22.23 4.80 3.81
CA ILE A 196 -21.46 4.12 4.86
C ILE A 196 -21.34 5.02 6.10
N CYS A 197 -21.09 6.33 5.94
CA CYS A 197 -21.05 7.27 7.06
C CYS A 197 -22.40 7.39 7.78
N VAL A 198 -23.52 7.46 7.07
CA VAL A 198 -24.86 7.48 7.68
C VAL A 198 -25.13 6.19 8.44
N VAL A 199 -24.86 5.04 7.83
CA VAL A 199 -25.01 3.72 8.45
C VAL A 199 -24.10 3.58 9.68
N ALA A 200 -22.88 4.11 9.62
CA ALA A 200 -21.96 4.16 10.74
C ALA A 200 -22.52 4.94 11.93
N ILE A 201 -23.06 6.14 11.68
CA ILE A 201 -23.69 6.99 12.71
C ILE A 201 -24.89 6.27 13.33
N ILE A 202 -25.78 5.70 12.51
CA ILE A 202 -26.94 4.95 13.00
C ILE A 202 -26.49 3.77 13.86
N GLY A 203 -25.54 2.95 13.38
CA GLY A 203 -25.06 1.79 14.12
C GLY A 203 -24.37 2.15 15.43
N TRP A 204 -23.68 3.29 15.49
CA TRP A 204 -23.13 3.84 16.73
C TRP A 204 -24.24 4.25 17.72
N ILE A 205 -25.22 5.04 17.26
CA ILE A 205 -26.36 5.54 18.07
C ILE A 205 -27.28 4.40 18.52
N ARG A 206 -27.42 3.34 17.72
CA ARG A 206 -28.23 2.16 18.03
C ARG A 206 -27.45 1.06 18.74
N TYR A 207 -26.13 1.19 18.87
CA TYR A 207 -25.25 0.24 19.54
C TYR A 207 -25.34 -1.19 18.99
N TRP A 208 -25.34 -1.34 17.66
CA TRP A 208 -25.58 -2.63 16.99
C TRP A 208 -24.66 -3.77 17.43
N PHE A 209 -23.41 -3.47 17.77
CA PHE A 209 -22.43 -4.48 18.20
C PHE A 209 -21.95 -4.24 19.63
N GLY A 210 -21.48 -3.03 19.93
CA GLY A 210 -20.83 -2.72 21.19
C GLY A 210 -19.57 -3.57 21.46
N PRO A 211 -18.99 -3.47 22.67
CA PRO A 211 -17.79 -4.21 23.05
C PRO A 211 -17.95 -5.72 23.01
N VAL A 212 -19.17 -6.23 23.26
CA VAL A 212 -19.43 -7.69 23.31
C VAL A 212 -19.34 -8.32 21.92
N ALA A 213 -19.84 -7.64 20.89
CA ALA A 213 -19.84 -8.16 19.52
C ALA A 213 -18.75 -7.52 18.63
N ARG A 214 -17.77 -6.83 19.20
CA ARG A 214 -16.71 -6.13 18.46
C ARG A 214 -15.87 -7.02 17.54
N GLN A 215 -15.65 -8.27 17.94
CA GLN A 215 -14.99 -9.27 17.10
C GLN A 215 -15.83 -9.56 15.83
N ARG A 216 -17.16 -9.70 15.97
CA ARG A 216 -18.06 -9.95 14.83
C ARG A 216 -18.09 -8.76 13.87
N ALA A 217 -18.12 -7.54 14.38
CA ALA A 217 -18.06 -6.33 13.55
C ALA A 217 -16.77 -6.29 12.72
N ALA A 218 -15.62 -6.54 13.36
CA ALA A 218 -14.33 -6.58 12.68
C ALA A 218 -14.25 -7.69 11.63
N THR A 219 -14.69 -8.91 11.96
CA THR A 219 -14.76 -10.02 11.01
C THR A 219 -15.66 -9.69 9.81
N LEU A 220 -16.83 -9.09 10.03
CA LEU A 220 -17.73 -8.71 8.94
C LEU A 220 -17.07 -7.70 7.99
N ALA A 221 -16.45 -6.65 8.51
CA ALA A 221 -15.75 -5.67 7.66
C ALA A 221 -14.60 -6.29 6.86
N LEU A 222 -13.84 -7.21 7.46
CA LEU A 222 -12.78 -7.92 6.75
C LEU A 222 -13.33 -8.85 5.67
N LEU A 223 -14.43 -9.56 5.92
CA LEU A 223 -15.10 -10.38 4.91
C LEU A 223 -15.63 -9.52 3.76
N LEU A 224 -16.22 -8.36 4.05
CA LEU A 224 -16.65 -7.40 3.03
C LEU A 224 -15.46 -6.90 2.18
N LEU A 225 -14.31 -6.62 2.81
CA LEU A 225 -13.07 -6.26 2.09
C LEU A 225 -12.54 -7.41 1.23
N VAL A 226 -12.61 -8.66 1.70
CA VAL A 226 -12.21 -9.84 0.91
C VAL A 226 -13.14 -10.00 -0.30
N LEU A 227 -14.45 -9.85 -0.12
CA LEU A 227 -15.41 -9.90 -1.22
C LEU A 227 -15.18 -8.77 -2.23
N TYR A 228 -14.94 -7.57 -1.73
CA TYR A 228 -14.64 -6.39 -2.55
C TYR A 228 -13.35 -6.56 -3.37
N THR A 229 -12.26 -7.00 -2.74
CA THR A 229 -10.98 -7.24 -3.43
C THR A 229 -11.06 -8.43 -4.38
N GLY A 230 -11.80 -9.49 -4.02
CA GLY A 230 -12.10 -10.61 -4.90
C GLY A 230 -12.88 -10.21 -6.15
N ALA A 231 -13.88 -9.34 -6.01
CA ALA A 231 -14.61 -8.78 -7.16
C ALA A 231 -13.69 -7.96 -8.07
N GLN A 232 -12.82 -7.12 -7.50
CA GLN A 232 -11.83 -6.38 -8.29
C GLN A 232 -10.83 -7.29 -8.99
N ALA A 233 -10.38 -8.36 -8.33
CA ALA A 233 -9.48 -9.35 -8.93
C ALA A 233 -10.08 -10.03 -10.17
N VAL A 234 -11.37 -10.42 -10.11
CA VAL A 234 -12.09 -11.04 -11.22
C VAL A 234 -12.24 -10.05 -12.38
N ALA A 235 -12.67 -8.82 -12.10
CA ALA A 235 -12.81 -7.77 -13.11
C ALA A 235 -11.46 -7.41 -13.75
N ALA A 236 -10.41 -7.24 -12.94
CA ALA A 236 -9.04 -6.99 -13.39
C ALA A 236 -8.53 -8.14 -14.28
N GLY A 237 -8.86 -9.40 -13.97
CA GLY A 237 -8.48 -10.55 -14.78
C GLY A 237 -8.99 -10.44 -16.21
N SER A 238 -10.22 -9.96 -16.40
CA SER A 238 -10.80 -9.72 -17.73
C SER A 238 -10.08 -8.58 -18.46
N ARG A 239 -9.91 -7.44 -17.78
CA ARG A 239 -9.21 -6.26 -18.35
C ARG A 239 -7.75 -6.55 -18.72
N LYS A 240 -7.03 -7.34 -17.92
CA LYS A 240 -5.65 -7.72 -18.21
C LYS A 240 -5.53 -8.58 -19.46
N ARG A 241 -6.46 -9.50 -19.70
CA ARG A 241 -6.48 -10.32 -20.93
C ARG A 241 -6.67 -9.44 -22.16
N GLU A 242 -7.56 -8.46 -22.08
CA GLU A 242 -7.77 -7.48 -23.15
C GLU A 242 -6.49 -6.66 -23.41
N ILE A 243 -5.89 -6.08 -22.37
CA ILE A 243 -4.63 -5.33 -22.48
C ILE A 243 -3.52 -6.20 -23.07
N GLN A 244 -3.39 -7.45 -22.64
CA GLN A 244 -2.40 -8.38 -23.17
C GLN A 244 -2.61 -8.67 -24.66
N GLN A 245 -3.86 -8.84 -25.09
CA GLN A 245 -4.19 -9.05 -26.51
C GLN A 245 -3.84 -7.83 -27.35
N VAL A 246 -4.20 -6.63 -26.88
CA VAL A 246 -3.86 -5.37 -27.55
C VAL A 246 -2.34 -5.18 -27.61
N ALA A 247 -1.62 -5.52 -26.54
CA ALA A 247 -0.17 -5.47 -26.50
C ALA A 247 0.45 -6.35 -27.59
N ALA A 248 -0.01 -7.62 -27.67
CA ALA A 248 0.48 -8.58 -28.65
C ALA A 248 0.18 -8.15 -30.10
N LEU A 249 -1.02 -7.62 -30.36
CA LEU A 249 -1.46 -7.18 -31.69
C LEU A 249 -0.76 -5.91 -32.17
N ARG A 250 -0.62 -4.90 -31.29
CA ARG A 250 -0.07 -3.58 -31.66
C ARG A 250 1.44 -3.51 -31.59
N PHE A 251 2.05 -4.20 -30.64
CA PHE A 251 3.46 -4.06 -30.29
C PHE A 251 4.26 -5.36 -30.38
N GLY A 252 3.60 -6.46 -30.74
CA GLY A 252 4.19 -7.79 -30.82
C GLY A 252 4.16 -8.56 -29.50
N THR A 253 4.37 -9.87 -29.56
CA THR A 253 4.27 -10.78 -28.40
C THR A 253 5.35 -10.55 -27.33
N GLY A 254 6.44 -9.86 -27.67
CA GLY A 254 7.50 -9.46 -26.74
C GLY A 254 7.24 -8.17 -25.98
N ALA A 255 6.13 -7.47 -26.25
CA ALA A 255 5.79 -6.24 -25.54
C ALA A 255 5.41 -6.51 -24.08
N SER A 256 6.00 -5.73 -23.18
CA SER A 256 5.59 -5.71 -21.78
C SER A 256 4.32 -4.88 -21.60
N TRP A 257 3.51 -5.21 -20.60
CA TRP A 257 2.24 -4.53 -20.36
C TRP A 257 1.87 -4.51 -18.87
N ALA A 258 0.95 -3.62 -18.49
CA ALA A 258 0.33 -3.61 -17.17
C ALA A 258 -1.08 -3.02 -17.21
N ALA A 259 -1.87 -3.36 -16.19
CA ALA A 259 -3.14 -2.71 -15.88
C ALA A 259 -2.93 -1.79 -14.67
N LEU A 260 -2.69 -0.50 -14.93
CA LEU A 260 -2.42 0.48 -13.87
C LEU A 260 -3.71 0.78 -13.10
N THR A 261 -3.67 0.57 -11.79
CA THR A 261 -4.79 0.82 -10.89
C THR A 261 -5.05 2.32 -10.71
N ASN A 262 -6.31 2.74 -10.80
CA ASN A 262 -6.71 4.15 -10.65
C ASN A 262 -7.16 4.47 -9.22
N VAL A 263 -6.51 5.45 -8.59
CA VAL A 263 -6.86 5.91 -7.24
C VAL A 263 -8.28 6.46 -7.21
N GLY A 264 -9.08 6.02 -6.23
CA GLY A 264 -10.46 6.49 -6.05
C GLY A 264 -11.45 6.03 -7.14
N ARG A 265 -11.01 5.20 -8.09
CA ARG A 265 -11.83 4.68 -9.19
C ARG A 265 -11.72 3.16 -9.29
N PRO A 266 -12.21 2.43 -8.28
CA PRO A 266 -12.14 0.98 -8.31
C PRO A 266 -12.94 0.42 -9.49
N PHE A 267 -12.55 -0.77 -9.94
CA PHE A 267 -13.03 -1.40 -11.18
C PHE A 267 -12.63 -0.66 -12.48
N THR A 268 -11.64 0.25 -12.41
CA THR A 268 -11.06 0.89 -13.61
C THR A 268 -9.55 0.77 -13.62
N TRP A 269 -8.98 0.48 -14.80
CA TRP A 269 -7.54 0.32 -14.99
C TRP A 269 -7.09 0.98 -16.29
N GLU A 270 -6.02 1.77 -16.21
CA GLU A 270 -5.34 2.34 -17.38
C GLU A 270 -4.38 1.30 -17.97
N ALA A 271 -4.42 1.12 -19.29
CA ALA A 271 -3.47 0.24 -19.96
C ALA A 271 -2.13 0.93 -20.15
N ILE A 272 -1.03 0.20 -19.96
CA ILE A 272 0.30 0.67 -20.37
C ILE A 272 1.02 -0.48 -21.06
N TYR A 273 1.71 -0.13 -22.13
CA TYR A 273 2.44 -1.02 -23.01
C TYR A 273 3.86 -0.50 -23.15
N ALA A 274 4.85 -1.38 -23.25
CA ALA A 274 6.21 -0.96 -23.55
C ALA A 274 6.94 -1.97 -24.42
N THR A 275 7.60 -1.40 -25.43
CA THR A 275 8.57 -2.07 -26.31
C THR A 275 9.99 -1.71 -25.88
N ALA A 276 10.99 -2.14 -26.64
CA ALA A 276 12.37 -1.73 -26.38
C ALA A 276 12.58 -0.20 -26.52
N ASP A 277 11.81 0.44 -27.41
CA ASP A 277 12.06 1.82 -27.82
C ASP A 277 10.98 2.81 -27.36
N SER A 278 9.80 2.34 -26.93
CA SER A 278 8.68 3.21 -26.55
C SER A 278 7.87 2.67 -25.36
N VAL A 279 7.22 3.58 -24.63
CA VAL A 279 6.14 3.28 -23.68
C VAL A 279 4.90 4.01 -24.16
N ALA A 280 3.74 3.36 -24.14
CA ALA A 280 2.48 3.92 -24.60
C ALA A 280 1.32 3.52 -23.70
N SER A 281 0.26 4.30 -23.74
CA SER A 281 -1.08 3.94 -23.26
C SER A 281 -2.05 3.97 -24.43
N ASP A 282 -3.34 4.04 -24.14
CA ASP A 282 -4.40 4.11 -25.14
C ASP A 282 -4.41 5.48 -25.84
N ASP A 283 -4.04 6.56 -25.15
CA ASP A 283 -4.14 7.96 -25.59
C ASP A 283 -2.81 8.72 -25.71
N TRP A 284 -1.69 8.15 -25.25
CA TRP A 284 -0.37 8.80 -25.30
C TRP A 284 0.76 7.81 -25.58
N TRP A 285 1.90 8.32 -26.05
CA TRP A 285 3.13 7.55 -26.19
C TRP A 285 4.35 8.42 -25.91
N ILE A 286 5.44 7.80 -25.45
CA ILE A 286 6.75 8.41 -25.26
C ILE A 286 7.87 7.47 -25.72
N ALA A 287 8.96 8.04 -26.21
CA ALA A 287 10.17 7.28 -26.50
C ALA A 287 10.94 6.95 -25.20
N ARG A 288 11.57 5.77 -25.16
CA ARG A 288 12.33 5.28 -24.00
C ARG A 288 13.78 5.75 -24.00
N HIS A 289 14.39 5.92 -25.17
CA HIS A 289 15.78 6.34 -25.37
C HIS A 289 16.86 5.54 -24.60
N LEU A 290 16.55 4.33 -24.13
CA LEU A 290 17.46 3.56 -23.26
C LEU A 290 18.68 3.00 -23.99
N ARG A 291 18.67 2.97 -25.32
CA ARG A 291 19.80 2.51 -26.14
C ARG A 291 20.79 3.64 -26.47
N GLN A 292 20.49 4.88 -26.10
CA GLN A 292 21.42 5.98 -26.36
C GLN A 292 22.67 5.81 -25.46
N PRO A 293 23.89 5.93 -26.01
CA PRO A 293 25.11 5.65 -25.24
C PRO A 293 25.23 6.44 -23.93
N ALA A 294 24.83 7.72 -23.94
CA ALA A 294 24.83 8.56 -22.74
C ALA A 294 23.87 8.04 -21.65
N VAL A 295 22.71 7.51 -22.05
CA VAL A 295 21.71 6.94 -21.14
C VAL A 295 22.19 5.60 -20.58
N VAL A 296 22.82 4.76 -21.40
CA VAL A 296 23.44 3.49 -20.94
C VAL A 296 24.51 3.78 -19.88
N HIS A 297 25.42 4.71 -20.16
CA HIS A 297 26.44 5.14 -19.19
C HIS A 297 25.82 5.68 -17.90
N ALA A 298 24.76 6.49 -18.00
CA ALA A 298 24.06 6.99 -16.82
C ALA A 298 23.45 5.87 -15.97
N LEU A 299 22.86 4.85 -16.61
CA LEU A 299 22.22 3.72 -15.93
C LEU A 299 23.23 2.79 -15.25
N ASP A 300 24.34 2.48 -15.94
CA ASP A 300 25.29 1.48 -15.47
C ASP A 300 26.31 2.07 -14.48
N ASP A 301 26.75 3.31 -14.72
CA ASP A 301 27.91 3.87 -14.01
C ASP A 301 27.55 4.78 -12.84
N THR A 302 26.28 5.23 -12.73
CA THR A 302 25.85 6.10 -11.61
C THR A 302 24.97 5.36 -10.59
N PRO A 303 25.10 5.67 -9.28
CA PRO A 303 24.19 5.14 -8.26
C PRO A 303 22.72 5.48 -8.53
N ASP A 304 22.45 6.73 -8.94
CA ASP A 304 21.10 7.22 -9.25
C ASP A 304 20.48 6.46 -10.43
N GLY A 305 21.27 6.21 -11.48
CA GLY A 305 20.86 5.43 -12.65
C GLY A 305 20.51 3.99 -12.29
N ARG A 306 21.35 3.32 -11.50
CA ARG A 306 21.06 1.95 -11.04
C ARG A 306 19.83 1.91 -10.13
N ALA A 307 19.65 2.90 -9.26
CA ALA A 307 18.52 2.99 -8.36
C ALA A 307 17.18 3.10 -9.12
N ILE A 308 17.08 4.02 -10.08
CA ILE A 308 15.86 4.15 -10.89
C ILE A 308 15.65 2.97 -11.83
N ALA A 309 16.72 2.35 -12.36
CA ALA A 309 16.60 1.15 -13.20
C ALA A 309 16.02 -0.04 -12.42
N GLN A 310 16.42 -0.21 -11.15
CA GLN A 310 15.88 -1.23 -10.27
C GLN A 310 14.43 -0.95 -9.87
N PHE A 311 14.07 0.33 -9.71
CA PHE A 311 12.75 0.75 -9.27
C PHE A 311 11.69 0.73 -10.39
N ALA A 312 12.07 1.21 -11.57
CA ALA A 312 11.14 1.53 -12.63
C ALA A 312 10.60 0.27 -13.33
N ARG A 313 9.28 0.16 -13.43
CA ARG A 313 8.62 -0.90 -14.22
C ARG A 313 8.64 -0.55 -15.71
N PHE A 314 8.44 0.73 -16.03
CA PHE A 314 8.42 1.25 -17.40
C PHE A 314 9.40 2.42 -17.51
N LEU A 315 10.70 2.11 -17.49
CA LEU A 315 11.77 3.11 -17.55
C LEU A 315 11.82 3.82 -18.91
N ALA A 316 11.90 5.14 -18.88
CA ALA A 316 12.15 5.99 -20.03
C ALA A 316 13.18 7.08 -19.68
N ALA A 317 13.87 7.59 -20.70
CA ALA A 317 14.89 8.61 -20.57
C ALA A 317 14.63 9.81 -21.51
N GLU A 318 15.02 10.99 -21.04
CA GLU A 318 15.05 12.22 -21.82
C GLU A 318 16.45 12.83 -21.72
N VAL A 319 17.06 13.14 -22.87
CA VAL A 319 18.42 13.68 -22.96
C VAL A 319 18.28 15.16 -23.31
N ASP A 320 18.54 16.02 -22.33
CA ASP A 320 18.59 17.48 -22.52
C ASP A 320 20.02 17.91 -22.81
N THR A 321 20.33 18.09 -24.10
CA THR A 321 21.65 18.53 -24.56
C THR A 321 21.95 19.99 -24.20
N THR A 322 20.92 20.82 -23.98
CA THR A 322 21.09 22.25 -23.63
C THR A 322 21.69 22.39 -22.24
N ASN A 323 21.20 21.59 -21.29
CA ASN A 323 21.65 21.60 -19.91
C ASN A 323 22.62 20.45 -19.59
N ALA A 324 23.04 19.68 -20.59
CA ALA A 324 23.85 18.47 -20.44
C ALA A 324 23.31 17.57 -19.32
N THR A 325 22.01 17.30 -19.29
CA THR A 325 21.33 16.54 -18.23
C THR A 325 20.46 15.42 -18.80
N ILE A 326 20.55 14.23 -18.21
CA ILE A 326 19.73 13.06 -18.51
C ILE A 326 18.67 12.92 -17.43
N TYR A 327 17.41 12.88 -17.83
CA TYR A 327 16.30 12.60 -16.94
C TYR A 327 15.86 11.15 -17.12
N LEU A 328 15.96 10.34 -16.06
CA LEU A 328 15.49 8.96 -16.02
C LEU A 328 14.21 8.89 -15.20
N ARG A 329 13.17 8.24 -15.72
CA ARG A 329 11.86 8.22 -15.06
C ARG A 329 11.08 6.95 -15.30
N ASP A 330 10.20 6.63 -14.35
CA ASP A 330 9.16 5.62 -14.56
C ASP A 330 7.91 6.27 -15.18
N ALA A 331 7.55 5.81 -16.38
CA ALA A 331 6.42 6.32 -17.15
C ALA A 331 5.06 6.17 -16.43
N ARG A 332 4.94 5.28 -15.43
CA ARG A 332 3.73 5.16 -14.58
C ARG A 332 3.42 6.44 -13.82
N TYR A 333 4.45 7.18 -13.43
CA TYR A 333 4.34 8.30 -12.49
C TYR A 333 4.77 9.64 -13.11
N ALA A 334 5.60 9.62 -14.15
CA ALA A 334 6.06 10.81 -14.85
C ALA A 334 6.16 10.55 -16.35
N ARG A 335 5.15 11.02 -17.12
CA ARG A 335 5.11 10.86 -18.59
C ARG A 335 6.06 11.83 -19.30
N GLY A 336 6.13 13.07 -18.84
CA GLY A 336 6.99 14.15 -19.39
C GLY A 336 7.64 15.05 -18.34
N GLY A 337 7.43 14.75 -17.05
CA GLY A 337 7.95 15.56 -15.96
C GLY A 337 9.48 15.43 -15.83
N ARG A 338 10.15 16.57 -15.59
CA ARG A 338 11.57 16.65 -15.20
C ARG A 338 11.77 16.66 -13.68
N THR A 339 10.67 16.69 -12.94
CA THR A 339 10.62 16.69 -11.48
C THR A 339 9.60 15.66 -11.00
N GLY A 340 9.79 15.17 -9.77
CA GLY A 340 8.94 14.15 -9.18
C GLY A 340 9.75 13.12 -8.41
N TRP A 341 9.06 12.30 -7.61
CA TRP A 341 9.69 11.29 -6.77
C TRP A 341 10.25 10.12 -7.59
N ALA A 342 9.64 9.79 -8.72
CA ALA A 342 10.04 8.74 -9.65
C ALA A 342 10.91 9.26 -10.81
N VAL A 343 11.64 10.37 -10.61
CA VAL A 343 12.50 11.00 -11.63
C VAL A 343 13.89 11.26 -11.05
N MET A 344 14.94 10.72 -11.68
CA MET A 344 16.35 11.06 -11.44
C MET A 344 16.85 12.02 -12.51
N SER A 345 17.73 12.94 -12.13
CA SER A 345 18.45 13.81 -13.05
C SER A 345 19.95 13.59 -12.88
N ILE A 346 20.63 13.21 -13.96
CA ILE A 346 22.05 12.91 -13.98
C ILE A 346 22.72 13.86 -14.95
N ARG A 347 23.74 14.59 -14.49
CA ARG A 347 24.51 15.47 -15.36
C ARG A 347 25.42 14.62 -16.27
N MET A 348 25.40 14.90 -17.57
CA MET A 348 26.32 14.32 -18.54
C MET A 348 27.73 14.79 -18.20
N LYS A 349 28.69 13.86 -18.25
CA LYS A 349 30.11 14.16 -18.08
C LYS A 349 30.75 14.54 -19.40
#